data_AF-F0XKP0-F1
#
_entry.id   AF-F0XKP0-F1
#
_cell.length_a   1.000
_cell.length_b   1.000
_cell.length_c   1.000
_cell.angle_alpha   90.00
_cell.angle_beta   90.00
_cell.angle_gamma   90.00
#
_symmetry.space_group_name_H-M   'P 1'
#
loop_
_entity.id
_entity.type
_entity.pdbx_description
1 polymer ?
#
loop_
_entity_poly.entity_id
_entity_poly.type
_entity_poly.pdbx_seq_one_letter_code
_entity_poly.pdbx_strand_id
1 'polypeptide(L)'
;MLDYSLVASSGISLENISGIYYLHKLILDAKKMDQDVKDAGRDSHVENIVRHRKNHEFRNYKLPTQRMWIYETRPASAIRFRATISHGKRPGEIKNPSGLRNDEFDRGDLAGRVQFGYEILKLERLAQPISLEELKKNGWLKGPPQKYCFVMPAFDKVLQARELELVFDATTARASGTTACKATQVKETVGKDEIGNDDGAGQSGGPTNCS
;
A
#
# COMPACT_ATOMS: atom_id res chain seq x y z
N MET A 1 27.01 -15.27 -0.91
CA MET A 1 25.71 -15.48 -0.27
C MET A 1 26.00 -15.46 1.21
N LEU A 2 25.48 -14.50 2.00
CA LEU A 2 25.70 -14.54 3.44
C LEU A 2 24.85 -15.69 3.99
N ASP A 3 25.52 -16.63 4.67
CA ASP A 3 24.95 -17.85 5.23
C ASP A 3 24.01 -17.49 6.39
N TYR A 4 22.73 -17.82 6.23
CA TYR A 4 21.64 -17.46 7.14
C TYR A 4 21.61 -18.31 8.41
N SER A 5 22.39 -19.40 8.46
CA SER A 5 22.45 -20.30 9.61
C SER A 5 23.01 -19.63 10.88
N LEU A 6 23.85 -18.60 10.73
CA LEU A 6 24.47 -17.88 11.85
C LEU A 6 23.53 -16.87 12.55
N VAL A 7 22.54 -16.32 11.84
CA VAL A 7 21.62 -15.31 12.43
C VAL A 7 20.58 -16.00 13.31
N ALA A 8 20.09 -17.19 12.91
CA ALA A 8 19.13 -17.96 13.69
C ALA A 8 19.69 -18.49 15.02
N SER A 9 21.01 -18.68 15.12
CA SER A 9 21.67 -19.18 16.33
C SER A 9 21.99 -18.10 17.38
N SER A 10 21.64 -16.83 17.10
CA SER A 10 22.02 -15.68 17.94
C SER A 10 20.90 -15.06 18.77
N GLY A 11 19.71 -15.69 18.83
CA GLY A 11 18.61 -15.23 19.69
C GLY A 11 18.00 -13.88 19.27
N ILE A 12 18.28 -13.41 18.05
CA ILE A 12 17.69 -12.18 17.51
C ILE A 12 16.22 -12.48 17.19
N SER A 13 15.32 -12.01 18.05
CA SER A 13 13.88 -12.03 17.79
C SER A 13 13.59 -11.39 16.43
N LEU A 14 12.77 -12.05 15.61
CA LEU A 14 12.33 -11.55 14.30
C LEU A 14 11.61 -10.19 14.40
N GLU A 15 11.16 -9.83 15.59
CA GLU A 15 10.53 -8.55 15.94
C GLU A 15 11.53 -7.38 15.98
N ASN A 16 12.84 -7.68 16.05
CA ASN A 16 13.94 -6.70 16.04
C ASN A 16 14.63 -6.56 14.67
N ILE A 17 14.08 -7.15 13.59
CA ILE A 17 14.55 -6.85 12.24
C ILE A 17 14.01 -5.47 11.87
N SER A 18 14.86 -4.45 12.07
CA SER A 18 14.53 -3.03 11.93
C SER A 18 14.07 -2.58 10.53
N GLY A 19 14.19 -3.45 9.53
CA GLY A 19 13.64 -3.27 8.20
C GLY A 19 14.33 -4.13 7.15
N ILE A 20 13.74 -4.15 5.95
CA ILE A 20 14.40 -4.57 4.72
C ILE A 20 14.71 -3.33 3.88
N TYR A 21 15.81 -3.34 3.12
CA TYR A 21 15.88 -2.51 1.92
C TYR A 21 14.97 -3.12 0.90
N TYR A 22 14.07 -2.31 0.37
CA TYR A 22 13.42 -2.62 -0.87
C TYR A 22 14.29 -2.06 -2.00
N LEU A 23 14.71 -2.95 -2.90
CA LEU A 23 15.29 -2.54 -4.16
C LEU A 23 14.80 -3.40 -5.32
N HIS A 24 14.73 -2.70 -6.45
CA HIS A 24 14.32 -3.10 -7.79
C HIS A 24 12.84 -3.10 -8.10
N LYS A 25 12.57 -2.26 -9.11
CA LYS A 25 11.32 -2.07 -9.82
C LYS A 25 10.10 -2.02 -8.91
N LEU A 26 9.60 -0.81 -8.75
CA LEU A 26 8.17 -0.52 -8.58
C LEU A 26 7.31 -1.00 -9.78
N ILE A 27 7.84 -1.93 -10.58
CA ILE A 27 7.27 -2.52 -11.77
C ILE A 27 7.33 -4.03 -11.60
N LEU A 28 6.17 -4.61 -11.38
CA LEU A 28 5.88 -5.92 -11.92
C LEU A 28 6.26 -5.94 -13.40
N ASP A 29 7.38 -6.57 -13.74
CA ASP A 29 7.78 -6.89 -15.11
C ASP A 29 7.88 -5.74 -16.13
N ALA A 30 8.84 -4.82 -15.94
CA ALA A 30 9.21 -3.86 -17.01
C ALA A 30 10.01 -4.52 -18.17
N LYS A 31 9.64 -5.74 -18.59
CA LYS A 31 9.98 -6.25 -19.92
C LYS A 31 8.79 -6.15 -20.89
N LYS A 32 7.59 -5.80 -20.42
CA LYS A 32 6.42 -5.58 -21.29
C LYS A 32 5.60 -4.31 -20.99
N MET A 33 5.85 -3.62 -19.87
CA MET A 33 5.12 -2.40 -19.46
C MET A 33 5.83 -1.08 -19.83
N ASP A 34 6.94 -1.12 -20.57
CA ASP A 34 7.63 0.09 -21.02
C ASP A 34 6.91 0.81 -22.18
N GLN A 35 5.93 0.17 -22.82
CA GLN A 35 5.22 0.77 -23.94
C GLN A 35 4.11 1.73 -23.47
N ASP A 36 3.26 1.32 -22.53
CA ASP A 36 2.10 2.15 -22.11
C ASP A 36 2.48 3.35 -21.23
N VAL A 37 3.62 3.28 -20.55
CA VAL A 37 4.10 4.41 -19.73
C VAL A 37 4.77 5.46 -20.62
N LYS A 38 5.21 5.16 -21.87
CA LYS A 38 5.92 6.14 -22.75
C LYS A 38 5.05 7.31 -23.16
N ASP A 39 3.75 7.10 -23.26
CA ASP A 39 2.85 8.03 -23.95
C ASP A 39 2.06 8.96 -23.00
N ALA A 40 2.21 8.81 -21.68
CA ALA A 40 1.62 9.71 -20.69
C ALA A 40 2.72 10.37 -19.85
N GLY A 41 2.76 11.71 -19.79
CA GLY A 41 3.71 12.55 -19.05
C GLY A 41 4.24 11.92 -17.76
N ARG A 42 5.49 11.46 -17.81
CA ARG A 42 5.94 10.19 -17.23
C ARG A 42 6.49 10.32 -15.82
N ASP A 43 5.61 10.54 -14.84
CA ASP A 43 5.99 10.54 -13.43
C ASP A 43 6.68 9.23 -13.04
N SER A 44 7.80 9.32 -12.32
CA SER A 44 8.47 8.12 -11.82
C SER A 44 7.57 7.35 -10.84
N HIS A 45 7.85 6.07 -10.59
CA HIS A 45 7.07 5.35 -9.58
C HIS A 45 7.21 5.94 -8.17
N VAL A 46 8.39 6.47 -7.85
CA VAL A 46 8.63 7.15 -6.57
C VAL A 46 7.79 8.42 -6.50
N GLU A 47 7.73 9.18 -7.58
CA GLU A 47 6.89 10.37 -7.69
C GLU A 47 5.40 10.04 -7.55
N ASN A 48 4.95 8.94 -8.14
CA ASN A 48 3.59 8.43 -7.94
C ASN A 48 3.32 8.01 -6.48
N ILE A 49 4.30 7.46 -5.77
CA ILE A 49 4.18 7.17 -4.33
C ILE A 49 4.11 8.48 -3.52
N VAL A 50 5.01 9.43 -3.79
CA VAL A 50 5.07 10.73 -3.10
C VAL A 50 3.76 11.50 -3.28
N ARG A 51 3.15 11.46 -4.48
CA ARG A 51 1.83 12.04 -4.77
C ARG A 51 0.66 11.17 -4.30
N HIS A 52 0.94 10.05 -3.64
CA HIS A 52 -0.02 9.05 -3.19
C HIS A 52 -0.93 8.45 -4.31
N ARG A 53 -0.58 8.66 -5.59
CA ARG A 53 -1.25 8.03 -6.74
C ARG A 53 -1.02 6.52 -6.75
N LYS A 54 0.22 6.09 -6.44
CA LYS A 54 0.54 4.69 -6.14
C LYS A 54 0.47 4.50 -4.63
N ASN A 55 -0.69 4.10 -4.12
CA ASN A 55 -0.92 3.87 -2.70
C ASN A 55 -0.72 2.40 -2.26
N HIS A 56 -0.51 1.48 -3.21
CA HIS A 56 -0.14 0.09 -2.92
C HIS A 56 1.15 -0.31 -3.64
N GLU A 57 1.97 -1.09 -2.94
CA GLU A 57 3.12 -1.79 -3.50
C GLU A 57 2.75 -3.24 -3.80
N PHE A 58 3.04 -3.72 -5.01
CA PHE A 58 2.55 -5.01 -5.50
C PHE A 58 3.70 -5.98 -5.73
N ARG A 59 3.60 -7.20 -5.16
CA ARG A 59 4.64 -8.23 -5.22
C ARG A 59 4.07 -9.62 -5.48
N ASN A 60 4.87 -10.48 -6.11
CA ASN A 60 4.59 -11.92 -6.24
C ASN A 60 5.12 -12.76 -5.07
N TYR A 61 5.57 -12.11 -3.99
CA TYR A 61 6.06 -12.79 -2.79
C TYR A 61 5.68 -12.00 -1.54
N LYS A 62 5.61 -12.70 -0.40
CA LYS A 62 5.31 -12.08 0.89
C LYS A 62 6.51 -11.27 1.39
N LEU A 63 6.29 -10.03 1.81
CA LEU A 63 7.29 -9.23 2.52
C LEU A 63 7.36 -9.67 4.00
N PRO A 64 8.57 -9.84 4.57
CA PRO A 64 8.76 -10.27 5.94
C PRO A 64 8.65 -9.13 6.97
N THR A 65 8.25 -7.92 6.57
CA THR A 65 8.22 -6.74 7.46
C THR A 65 7.16 -5.73 7.02
N GLN A 66 6.77 -4.86 7.94
CA GLN A 66 5.89 -3.72 7.72
C GLN A 66 6.65 -2.40 7.55
N ARG A 67 7.99 -2.41 7.65
CA ARG A 67 8.84 -1.23 7.46
C ARG A 67 9.90 -1.51 6.42
N MET A 68 10.00 -0.65 5.41
CA MET A 68 11.02 -0.79 4.37
C MET A 68 11.67 0.53 4.00
N TRP A 69 12.93 0.44 3.61
CA TRP A 69 13.67 1.54 3.01
C TRP A 69 13.55 1.48 1.49
N ILE A 70 13.17 2.57 0.85
CA ILE A 70 12.99 2.68 -0.59
C ILE A 70 14.25 3.31 -1.19
N TYR A 71 14.84 2.58 -2.11
CA TYR A 71 15.85 3.10 -3.02
C TYR A 71 15.23 3.48 -4.34
N GLU A 72 15.58 4.68 -4.77
CA GLU A 72 15.27 5.19 -6.08
C GLU A 72 16.40 4.84 -7.05
N THR A 73 16.04 4.29 -8.20
CA THR A 73 16.98 4.01 -9.28
C THR A 73 17.51 5.30 -9.90
N ARG A 74 18.18 5.21 -11.06
CA ARG A 74 18.60 6.40 -11.79
C ARG A 74 17.40 7.35 -12.00
N PRO A 75 17.60 8.68 -11.91
CA PRO A 75 18.90 9.35 -11.77
C PRO A 75 19.43 9.42 -10.32
N ALA A 76 18.58 9.26 -9.30
CA ALA A 76 18.99 9.45 -7.90
C ALA A 76 19.99 8.39 -7.41
N SER A 77 19.76 7.12 -7.74
CA SER A 77 20.62 6.00 -7.32
C SER A 77 20.94 6.02 -5.81
N ALA A 78 19.92 6.19 -4.98
CA ALA A 78 20.06 6.41 -3.55
C ALA A 78 18.88 5.85 -2.75
N ILE A 79 19.11 5.51 -1.48
CA ILE A 79 18.02 5.32 -0.51
C ILE A 79 17.52 6.70 -0.12
N ARG A 80 16.20 6.91 -0.26
CA ARG A 80 15.57 8.22 -0.07
C ARG A 80 14.38 8.23 0.86
N PHE A 81 13.69 7.10 1.02
CA PHE A 81 12.47 7.07 1.79
C PHE A 81 12.41 5.88 2.73
N ARG A 82 11.64 6.04 3.80
CA ARG A 82 11.16 4.96 4.67
C ARG A 82 9.66 4.87 4.50
N ALA A 83 9.16 3.67 4.25
CA ALA A 83 7.73 3.40 4.15
C ALA A 83 7.30 2.44 5.25
N THR A 84 6.15 2.75 5.86
CA THR A 84 5.37 1.80 6.66
C THR A 84 4.25 1.25 5.78
N ILE A 85 4.09 -0.07 5.77
CA ILE A 85 3.10 -0.77 4.94
C ILE A 85 2.14 -1.65 5.74
N SER A 86 0.98 -1.93 5.16
CA SER A 86 0.04 -2.93 5.70
C SER A 86 0.59 -4.35 5.62
N HIS A 87 -0.18 -5.31 6.15
CA HIS A 87 -0.03 -6.71 5.74
C HIS A 87 -0.33 -6.87 4.24
N GLY A 88 0.13 -7.98 3.66
CA GLY A 88 -0.11 -8.27 2.25
C GLY A 88 -1.56 -8.66 2.00
N LYS A 89 -2.27 -7.88 1.20
CA LYS A 89 -3.63 -8.11 0.71
C LYS A 89 -3.60 -8.98 -0.54
N ARG A 90 -4.60 -9.82 -0.75
CA ARG A 90 -4.84 -10.65 -1.96
C ARG A 90 -5.83 -9.95 -2.91
N PRO A 91 -5.93 -10.38 -4.18
CA PRO A 91 -6.96 -9.90 -5.09
C PRO A 91 -8.35 -9.92 -4.45
N GLY A 92 -9.04 -8.77 -4.49
CA GLY A 92 -10.38 -8.58 -3.93
C GLY A 92 -10.38 -8.00 -2.51
N GLU A 93 -9.21 -7.82 -1.89
CA GLU A 93 -9.07 -7.30 -0.53
C GLU A 93 -8.71 -5.81 -0.47
N ILE A 94 -8.29 -5.15 -1.57
CA ILE A 94 -7.98 -3.71 -1.53
C ILE A 94 -9.25 -2.88 -1.42
N LYS A 95 -10.28 -3.19 -2.23
CA LYS A 95 -11.61 -2.57 -2.25
C LYS A 95 -11.58 -1.04 -2.24
N ASN A 96 -10.56 -0.46 -2.88
CA ASN A 96 -10.35 0.97 -2.99
C ASN A 96 -9.77 1.31 -4.38
N PRO A 97 -10.58 1.87 -5.29
CA PRO A 97 -10.17 2.12 -6.67
C PRO A 97 -9.21 3.31 -6.85
N SER A 98 -9.02 4.15 -5.82
CA SER A 98 -8.29 5.43 -5.94
C SER A 98 -6.80 5.31 -6.31
N GLY A 99 -6.19 4.14 -6.13
CA GLY A 99 -4.78 3.91 -6.38
C GLY A 99 -4.49 3.27 -7.73
N LEU A 100 -3.35 3.63 -8.31
CA LEU A 100 -2.87 3.04 -9.55
C LEU A 100 -2.87 1.52 -9.48
N ARG A 101 -3.67 0.90 -10.35
CA ARG A 101 -3.81 -0.55 -10.55
C ARG A 101 -4.47 -1.30 -9.38
N ASN A 102 -5.13 -0.62 -8.46
CA ASN A 102 -5.88 -1.27 -7.39
C ASN A 102 -7.01 -2.13 -7.98
N ASP A 103 -7.78 -1.59 -8.94
CA ASP A 103 -8.87 -2.33 -9.57
C ASP A 103 -8.39 -3.50 -10.41
N GLU A 104 -7.29 -3.32 -11.17
CA GLU A 104 -6.65 -4.42 -11.92
C GLU A 104 -6.20 -5.55 -10.98
N PHE A 105 -5.60 -5.18 -9.84
CA PHE A 105 -5.20 -6.16 -8.83
C PHE A 105 -6.40 -6.88 -8.23
N ASP A 106 -7.46 -6.15 -7.86
CA ASP A 106 -8.63 -6.73 -7.21
C ASP A 106 -9.46 -7.62 -8.14
N ARG A 107 -9.55 -7.28 -9.43
CA ARG A 107 -10.16 -8.16 -10.44
C ARG A 107 -9.34 -9.41 -10.74
N GLY A 108 -8.08 -9.47 -10.30
CA GLY A 108 -7.17 -10.57 -10.60
C GLY A 108 -6.51 -10.46 -11.99
N ASP A 109 -6.61 -9.31 -12.67
CA ASP A 109 -6.01 -9.08 -13.99
C ASP A 109 -4.47 -9.23 -13.97
N LEU A 110 -3.89 -9.11 -12.77
CA LEU A 110 -2.46 -9.19 -12.52
C LEU A 110 -2.01 -10.57 -12.01
N ALA A 111 -2.92 -11.55 -11.99
CA ALA A 111 -2.64 -12.92 -11.58
C ALA A 111 -1.47 -13.51 -12.37
N GLY A 112 -0.64 -14.30 -11.68
CA GLY A 112 0.60 -14.87 -12.24
C GLY A 112 1.80 -13.91 -12.20
N ARG A 113 1.58 -12.60 -12.12
CA ARG A 113 2.66 -11.59 -11.92
C ARG A 113 2.66 -11.00 -10.51
N VAL A 114 1.49 -10.94 -9.87
CA VAL A 114 1.28 -10.37 -8.53
C VAL A 114 0.50 -11.35 -7.68
N GLN A 115 0.86 -11.41 -6.40
CA GLN A 115 0.11 -12.18 -5.41
C GLN A 115 -0.32 -11.34 -4.21
N PHE A 116 0.40 -10.26 -3.91
CA PHE A 116 0.21 -9.44 -2.72
C PHE A 116 0.22 -7.95 -3.06
N GLY A 117 -0.72 -7.20 -2.49
CA GLY A 117 -0.76 -5.73 -2.45
C GLY A 117 -0.52 -5.22 -1.03
N TYR A 118 0.43 -4.31 -0.87
CA TYR A 118 0.84 -3.72 0.40
C TYR A 118 0.48 -2.24 0.39
N GLU A 119 -0.49 -1.84 1.19
CA GLU A 119 -0.85 -0.44 1.30
C GLU A 119 0.30 0.36 1.91
N ILE A 120 0.65 1.49 1.30
CA ILE A 120 1.66 2.42 1.82
C ILE A 120 0.97 3.36 2.80
N LEU A 121 1.11 3.07 4.08
CA LEU A 121 0.42 3.75 5.17
C LEU A 121 1.10 5.06 5.56
N LYS A 122 2.44 5.05 5.58
CA LYS A 122 3.26 6.21 5.93
C LYS A 122 4.45 6.27 5.01
N LEU A 123 4.81 7.47 4.56
CA LEU A 123 6.03 7.72 3.83
C LEU A 123 6.81 8.86 4.48
N GLU A 124 8.08 8.61 4.74
CA GLU A 124 9.02 9.57 5.27
C GLU A 124 10.22 9.67 4.33
N ARG A 125 10.74 10.88 4.13
CA ARG A 125 11.89 11.18 3.30
C ARG A 125 13.14 11.33 4.18
N LEU A 126 14.24 10.74 3.77
CA LEU A 126 15.55 11.05 4.35
C LEU A 126 15.94 12.47 3.98
N ALA A 127 16.24 13.30 4.99
CA ALA A 127 16.77 14.64 4.79
C ALA A 127 18.08 14.60 3.95
N GLN A 128 18.90 13.56 4.19
CA GLN A 128 20.09 13.27 3.41
C GLN A 128 20.00 11.87 2.77
N PRO A 129 19.79 11.77 1.45
CA PRO A 129 19.83 10.50 0.73
C PRO A 129 21.17 9.77 0.88
N ILE A 130 21.12 8.45 0.95
CA ILE A 130 22.32 7.60 1.02
C ILE A 130 22.59 7.03 -0.38
N SER A 131 23.62 7.54 -1.04
CA SER A 131 23.92 7.21 -2.44
C SER A 131 24.42 5.77 -2.59
N LEU A 132 24.25 5.18 -3.78
CA LEU A 132 24.81 3.86 -4.08
C LEU A 132 26.34 3.83 -3.91
N GLU A 133 27.01 4.95 -4.14
CA GLU A 133 28.45 5.08 -3.91
C GLU A 133 28.78 4.95 -2.41
N GLU A 134 28.07 5.67 -1.54
CA GLU A 134 28.21 5.56 -0.09
C GLU A 134 27.89 4.13 0.40
N LEU A 135 26.83 3.53 -0.12
CA LEU A 135 26.45 2.15 0.19
C LEU A 135 27.55 1.15 -0.19
N LYS A 136 28.22 1.35 -1.33
CA LYS A 136 29.34 0.51 -1.77
C LYS A 136 30.60 0.75 -0.95
N LYS A 137 30.95 2.02 -0.70
CA LYS A 137 32.13 2.44 0.06
C LYS A 137 32.13 1.85 1.46
N ASN A 138 30.97 1.81 2.12
CA ASN A 138 30.81 1.25 3.46
C ASN A 138 30.59 -0.27 3.46
N GLY A 139 30.67 -0.95 2.31
CA GLY A 139 30.44 -2.39 2.20
C GLY A 139 28.99 -2.81 2.45
N TRP A 140 28.05 -1.87 2.47
CA TRP A 140 26.65 -2.14 2.77
C TRP A 140 25.89 -2.78 1.61
N LEU A 141 26.24 -2.41 0.38
CA LEU A 141 25.71 -3.01 -0.85
C LEU A 141 26.80 -3.20 -1.88
N LYS A 142 26.72 -4.29 -2.66
CA LYS A 142 27.64 -4.53 -3.81
C LYS A 142 27.20 -3.83 -5.09
N GLY A 143 25.94 -3.44 -5.16
CA GLY A 143 25.28 -2.87 -6.34
C GLY A 143 23.83 -2.54 -5.99
N PRO A 144 23.03 -2.01 -6.92
CA PRO A 144 21.60 -1.84 -6.68
C PRO A 144 20.96 -3.23 -6.50
N PRO A 145 20.30 -3.54 -5.37
CA PRO A 145 19.57 -4.79 -5.24
C PRO A 145 18.51 -5.01 -6.32
N GLN A 146 18.19 -6.28 -6.54
CA GLN A 146 17.24 -6.79 -7.53
C GLN A 146 15.92 -7.29 -6.90
N LYS A 147 15.94 -7.50 -5.58
CA LYS A 147 14.84 -7.90 -4.70
C LYS A 147 15.03 -7.10 -3.40
N TYR A 148 14.19 -7.35 -2.41
CA TYR A 148 14.53 -6.92 -1.05
C TYR A 148 15.81 -7.59 -0.54
N CYS A 149 16.55 -6.87 0.29
CA CYS A 149 17.62 -7.43 1.11
C CYS A 149 17.48 -6.92 2.54
N PHE A 150 17.94 -7.70 3.51
CA PHE A 150 17.87 -7.29 4.91
C PHE A 150 18.86 -6.17 5.21
N VAL A 151 18.46 -5.31 6.14
CA VAL A 151 19.34 -4.28 6.68
C VAL A 151 20.43 -4.96 7.52
N MET A 152 21.70 -4.68 7.21
CA MET A 152 22.78 -5.16 8.07
C MET A 152 22.77 -4.39 9.40
N PRO A 153 23.08 -5.02 10.55
CA PRO A 153 23.03 -4.36 11.84
C PRO A 153 23.85 -3.06 11.92
N ALA A 154 25.03 -3.02 11.28
CA ALA A 154 25.85 -1.80 11.23
C ALA A 154 25.18 -0.68 10.44
N PHE A 155 24.50 -1.00 9.34
CA PHE A 155 23.80 -0.02 8.53
C PHE A 155 22.47 0.40 9.17
N ASP A 156 21.81 -0.49 9.92
CA ASP A 156 20.63 -0.12 10.70
C ASP A 156 20.90 1.05 11.64
N LYS A 157 21.99 0.97 12.41
CA LYS A 157 22.36 2.04 13.35
C LYS A 157 22.49 3.39 12.64
N VAL A 158 23.08 3.40 11.44
CA VAL A 158 23.19 4.61 10.62
C VAL A 158 21.81 5.11 10.20
N LEU A 159 20.93 4.22 9.74
CA LEU A 159 19.56 4.56 9.33
C LEU A 159 18.71 5.09 10.47
N GLN A 160 18.80 4.51 11.67
CA GLN A 160 18.06 4.99 12.85
C GLN A 160 18.53 6.36 13.30
N ALA A 161 19.79 6.71 13.03
CA ALA A 161 20.35 8.03 13.32
C ALA A 161 20.03 9.07 12.23
N ARG A 162 19.42 8.70 11.10
CA ARG A 162 19.07 9.65 10.05
C ARG A 162 17.79 10.41 10.40
N GLU A 163 17.82 11.72 10.11
CA GLU A 163 16.64 12.56 10.17
C GLU A 163 15.66 12.22 9.04
N LEU A 164 14.38 12.24 9.40
CA LEU A 164 13.27 11.88 8.53
C LEU A 164 12.21 12.98 8.51
N GLU A 165 11.82 13.37 7.31
CA GLU A 165 10.77 14.34 7.07
C GLU A 165 9.49 13.60 6.66
N LEU A 166 8.37 13.90 7.31
CA LEU A 166 7.10 13.28 6.95
C LEU A 166 6.66 13.76 5.56
N VAL A 167 6.38 12.82 4.66
CA VAL A 167 5.76 13.12 3.35
C VAL A 167 4.24 12.99 3.48
N PHE A 168 3.76 11.86 4.00
CA PHE A 168 2.35 11.67 4.34
C PHE A 168 2.17 10.59 5.42
N ASP A 169 1.03 10.66 6.12
CA ASP A 169 0.55 9.62 7.03
C ASP A 169 -0.95 9.35 6.82
N ALA A 170 -1.26 8.23 6.16
CA ALA A 170 -2.64 7.81 5.91
C ALA A 170 -3.28 7.14 7.14
N THR A 171 -2.52 6.81 8.18
CA THR A 171 -3.06 6.22 9.42
C THR A 171 -3.78 7.27 10.26
N THR A 172 -3.25 8.48 10.30
CA THR A 172 -3.84 9.60 11.03
C THR A 172 -5.18 10.01 10.42
N ALA A 173 -5.27 10.07 9.08
CA ALA A 173 -6.51 10.42 8.38
C ALA A 173 -7.66 9.42 8.63
N ARG A 174 -7.32 8.14 8.83
CA ARG A 174 -8.31 7.10 9.19
C ARG A 174 -8.76 7.19 10.64
N ALA A 175 -7.87 7.53 11.56
CA ALA A 175 -8.22 7.72 12.97
C ALA A 175 -9.20 8.88 13.17
N SER A 176 -9.09 9.96 12.39
CA SER A 176 -10.02 11.09 12.44
C SER A 176 -11.39 10.81 11.81
N GLY A 177 -11.53 9.74 11.01
CA GLY A 177 -12.80 9.37 10.34
C GLY A 177 -13.74 8.49 11.16
N THR A 178 -13.31 7.99 12.33
CA THR A 178 -14.10 7.04 13.14
C THR A 178 -14.97 7.73 14.22
N THR A 179 -14.90 9.05 14.40
CA THR A 179 -15.73 9.78 15.37
C THR A 179 -16.85 10.57 14.68
N ALA A 180 -17.78 9.88 14.02
CA ALA A 180 -19.11 10.41 13.74
C ALA A 180 -20.08 9.27 13.45
N CYS A 181 -20.61 8.64 14.50
CA CYS A 181 -21.96 8.05 14.58
C CYS A 181 -22.20 7.44 15.97
N LYS A 182 -22.65 8.25 16.92
CA LYS A 182 -23.54 7.84 18.03
C LYS A 182 -24.62 8.92 18.10
N ALA A 183 -25.79 8.64 17.55
CA ALA A 183 -26.95 8.05 18.22
C ALA A 183 -27.89 9.14 18.75
N THR A 184 -29.05 9.27 18.11
CA THR A 184 -30.26 9.77 18.77
C THR A 184 -31.43 8.92 18.30
N GLN A 185 -31.73 7.89 19.09
CA GLN A 185 -33.07 7.34 19.19
C GLN A 185 -33.70 7.98 20.44
N VAL A 186 -34.83 8.65 20.27
CA VAL A 186 -35.84 8.77 21.32
C VAL A 186 -37.17 8.37 20.68
N LYS A 187 -37.82 7.40 21.31
CA LYS A 187 -39.15 6.85 21.06
C LYS A 187 -40.20 7.66 21.86
N GLU A 188 -41.47 7.36 21.54
CA GLU A 188 -42.73 7.67 22.26
C GLU A 188 -43.42 8.99 21.88
N THR A 189 -44.74 9.07 21.69
CA THR A 189 -45.87 8.22 22.15
C THR A 189 -47.09 8.31 21.23
N VAL A 190 -47.98 7.32 21.42
CA VAL A 190 -49.33 7.10 20.88
C VAL A 190 -50.29 8.30 21.01
N GLY A 191 -51.12 8.49 19.99
CA GLY A 191 -52.41 9.20 20.05
C GLY A 191 -53.34 8.70 18.94
N LYS A 192 -54.34 7.89 19.31
CA LYS A 192 -55.50 7.53 18.48
C LYS A 192 -56.41 8.75 18.37
N ASP A 193 -57.03 8.95 17.20
CA ASP A 193 -58.45 9.31 17.09
C ASP A 193 -58.97 8.89 15.70
N GLU A 194 -60.17 8.34 15.72
CA GLU A 194 -60.89 7.65 14.63
C GLU A 194 -61.75 8.61 13.78
N ILE A 195 -62.41 8.00 12.77
CA ILE A 195 -63.61 8.42 12.01
C ILE A 195 -63.28 9.19 10.70
N GLY A 196 -63.68 8.77 9.49
CA GLY A 196 -64.49 7.64 9.02
C GLY A 196 -64.86 7.83 7.53
N ASN A 197 -65.17 6.71 6.85
CA ASN A 197 -66.00 6.52 5.63
C ASN A 197 -65.62 7.29 4.33
N ASP A 198 -65.90 6.85 3.10
CA ASP A 198 -66.61 5.69 2.55
C ASP A 198 -66.24 5.53 1.06
N ASP A 199 -66.53 4.35 0.53
CA ASP A 199 -66.93 4.01 -0.85
C ASP A 199 -66.02 4.25 -2.07
N GLY A 200 -65.81 3.16 -2.83
CA GLY A 200 -65.42 3.25 -4.24
C GLY A 200 -64.91 1.96 -4.88
N ALA A 201 -65.78 0.97 -5.04
CA ALA A 201 -65.53 -0.28 -5.76
C ALA A 201 -65.14 -0.08 -7.25
N GLY A 202 -64.31 -0.99 -7.79
CA GLY A 202 -64.08 -1.09 -9.24
C GLY A 202 -63.09 -2.19 -9.62
N GLN A 203 -63.62 -3.33 -10.07
CA GLN A 203 -62.91 -4.58 -10.38
C GLN A 203 -62.19 -4.60 -11.75
N SER A 204 -61.27 -5.57 -11.84
CA SER A 204 -61.05 -6.52 -12.96
C SER A 204 -60.10 -6.14 -14.11
N GLY A 205 -59.25 -7.14 -14.47
CA GLY A 205 -58.89 -7.39 -15.87
C GLY A 205 -57.42 -7.66 -16.20
N GLY A 206 -56.95 -8.91 -15.96
CA GLY A 206 -56.21 -9.78 -16.89
C GLY A 206 -54.92 -9.35 -17.62
N PRO A 207 -53.92 -10.27 -17.80
CA PRO A 207 -52.63 -9.96 -18.40
C PRO A 207 -52.63 -10.11 -19.93
N THR A 208 -51.74 -9.36 -20.60
CA THR A 208 -51.33 -9.65 -21.99
C THR A 208 -49.81 -9.75 -22.06
N ASN A 209 -49.34 -10.85 -22.65
CA ASN A 209 -47.96 -11.16 -22.95
C ASN A 209 -47.87 -11.32 -24.48
N CYS A 210 -46.93 -10.61 -25.12
CA CYS A 210 -46.51 -10.68 -26.53
C CYS A 210 -45.09 -10.08 -26.53
N SER A 211 -44.03 -10.64 -27.10
CA SER A 211 -43.80 -11.77 -28.01
C SER A 211 -42.41 -12.35 -27.73
#